data_AF-C1LF65-F1
#
_entry.id   AF-C1LF65-F1
#
_cell.length_a   1.000
_cell.length_b   1.000
_cell.length_c   1.000
_cell.angle_alpha   90.00
_cell.angle_beta   90.00
_cell.angle_gamma   90.00
#
_symmetry.space_group_name_H-M   'P 1'
#
loop_
_entity.id
_entity.type
_entity.pdbx_description
1 polymer ?
#
loop_
_entity_poly.entity_id
_entity_poly.type
_entity_poly.pdbx_seq_one_letter_code
_entity_poly.pdbx_strand_id
1 'polypeptide(L)'
;MLLTFTSQRICIGCSISLFLLGSMLLYVHIYRSQNVPIFSRKLTYNVTGADTYIVSPRQECPKGNPHPIGLLKIASDVLSWSSLVEKYASSSLQPKVLLSKGSNYSVNLTLVVRNDSLIPHNLTDSLINYVGLWRPVVCDPTEKLAIIIPYRNRDVHLRMFVDHMHTFLRNQLLMYTIFVVNQAGTTYFNRALLLNVGFIESKRVANFDCFIFHDVDLLPEDDRNLYHCTNQPRHLSVAVDKFNYRLPYLAIFGGAVAFTEEQFVKVGGFSNKYFGWGGEDDDLYARVVYHNYSVIRYPEEIARYKMISHKKDPNNPDNPERHLWTNHLSE
;
A
#
# COMPACT_ATOMS: atom_id res chain seq x y z
N MET A 1 -31.63 9.63 26.30
CA MET A 1 -31.09 9.10 27.57
C MET A 1 -29.57 9.17 27.46
N LEU A 2 -28.95 10.11 28.18
CA LEU A 2 -27.50 10.30 28.23
C LEU A 2 -26.81 9.08 28.84
N LEU A 3 -25.61 8.77 28.37
CA LEU A 3 -24.49 8.32 29.22
C LEU A 3 -23.17 8.73 28.54
N THR A 4 -22.59 9.80 29.08
CA THR A 4 -21.16 10.13 29.01
C THR A 4 -20.40 9.25 29.99
N PHE A 5 -19.20 8.76 29.64
CA PHE A 5 -18.08 8.66 30.59
C PHE A 5 -16.71 8.77 29.90
N THR A 6 -15.75 9.13 30.74
CA THR A 6 -14.54 9.92 30.57
C THR A 6 -13.27 9.11 30.27
N SER A 7 -12.29 9.81 29.68
CA SER A 7 -10.87 9.44 29.63
C SER A 7 -10.30 9.02 30.99
N GLN A 8 -9.67 7.83 31.08
CA GLN A 8 -8.30 7.63 31.60
C GLN A 8 -7.92 6.14 31.73
N ARG A 9 -6.65 5.85 31.35
CA ARG A 9 -5.78 4.70 31.73
C ARG A 9 -6.11 3.37 31.02
N ILE A 10 -5.18 2.65 30.36
CA ILE A 10 -3.74 2.50 30.55
C ILE A 10 -3.13 2.26 29.15
N CYS A 11 -2.22 3.14 28.71
CA CYS A 11 -1.32 2.82 27.60
C CYS A 11 0.01 2.33 28.18
N ILE A 12 0.22 1.00 28.19
CA ILE A 12 1.55 0.42 28.32
C ILE A 12 2.12 0.37 26.90
N GLY A 13 3.01 1.31 26.58
CA GLY A 13 3.76 1.31 25.32
C GLY A 13 3.40 2.38 24.26
N CYS A 14 2.58 3.40 24.59
CA CYS A 14 2.40 4.54 23.67
C CYS A 14 3.67 5.41 23.63
N SER A 15 4.51 5.25 22.61
CA SER A 15 5.41 6.32 22.20
C SER A 15 4.60 7.40 21.49
N ILE A 16 4.14 8.39 22.25
CA ILE A 16 3.53 9.62 21.72
C ILE A 16 4.67 10.46 21.12
N SER A 17 4.74 10.55 19.79
CA SER A 17 5.54 11.59 19.14
C SER A 17 4.64 12.77 18.80
N LEU A 18 4.64 13.75 19.69
CA LEU A 18 4.00 15.05 19.49
C LEU A 18 4.90 15.89 18.56
N PHE A 19 4.56 16.04 17.28
CA PHE A 19 5.20 17.06 16.44
C PHE A 19 4.36 18.32 16.48
N LEU A 20 4.80 19.29 17.30
CA LEU A 20 4.27 20.64 17.33
C LEU A 20 4.84 21.43 16.14
N LEU A 21 4.07 21.56 15.07
CA LEU A 21 4.18 22.66 14.12
C LEU A 21 2.85 23.43 14.17
N GLY A 22 2.89 24.60 14.82
CA GLY A 22 1.88 25.68 14.81
C GLY A 22 0.41 25.28 14.65
N SER A 23 -0.32 25.19 15.76
CA SER A 23 -1.81 25.17 15.83
C SER A 23 -2.56 24.05 15.10
N MET A 24 -1.90 23.02 14.57
CA MET A 24 -2.57 21.87 13.97
C MET A 24 -2.39 20.62 14.85
N LEU A 25 -3.43 20.24 15.59
CA LEU A 25 -3.47 18.96 16.32
C LEU A 25 -3.62 17.82 15.30
N LEU A 26 -2.49 17.31 14.80
CA LEU A 26 -2.46 16.09 14.01
C LEU A 26 -2.51 14.88 14.96
N TYR A 27 -3.69 14.30 15.10
CA TYR A 27 -3.82 12.98 15.70
C TYR A 27 -3.50 11.92 14.65
N VAL A 28 -2.34 11.27 14.76
CA VAL A 28 -2.07 10.02 14.05
C VAL A 28 -2.92 8.93 14.68
N HIS A 29 -4.18 8.82 14.24
CA HIS A 29 -4.93 7.59 14.42
C HIS A 29 -4.48 6.63 13.32
N ILE A 30 -3.51 5.77 13.62
CA ILE A 30 -3.52 4.44 13.00
C ILE A 30 -4.86 3.87 13.42
N TYR A 31 -5.78 3.69 12.46
CA TYR A 31 -7.11 3.19 12.75
C TYR A 31 -6.99 1.77 13.37
N ARG A 32 -6.92 1.69 14.70
CA ARG A 32 -7.76 0.77 15.47
C ARG A 32 -9.15 1.41 15.56
N SER A 33 -9.81 1.60 14.41
CA SER A 33 -11.27 1.73 14.45
C SER A 33 -11.76 0.41 14.99
N GLN A 34 -12.60 0.44 16.02
CA GLN A 34 -13.35 -0.76 16.44
C GLN A 34 -14.21 -1.35 15.29
N ASN A 35 -14.25 -0.71 14.11
CA ASN A 35 -15.01 -1.12 12.94
C ASN A 35 -14.19 -1.32 11.64
N VAL A 36 -12.86 -1.22 11.65
CA VAL A 36 -12.01 -1.71 10.53
C VAL A 36 -11.29 -2.95 11.03
N PRO A 37 -11.83 -4.15 10.76
CA PRO A 37 -11.28 -5.39 11.27
C PRO A 37 -9.85 -5.61 10.74
N ILE A 38 -8.89 -5.68 11.66
CA ILE A 38 -7.53 -6.12 11.38
C ILE A 38 -7.62 -7.63 11.07
N PHE A 39 -7.08 -8.03 9.91
CA PHE A 39 -7.01 -9.43 9.50
C PHE A 39 -6.02 -10.20 10.40
N SER A 40 -6.47 -10.67 11.56
CA SER A 40 -5.71 -11.65 12.33
C SER A 40 -6.64 -12.66 13.00
N ARG A 41 -6.53 -13.92 12.58
CA ARG A 41 -7.12 -15.06 13.29
C ARG A 41 -6.01 -15.83 13.98
N LYS A 42 -6.12 -15.96 15.30
CA LYS A 42 -5.26 -16.82 16.11
C LYS A 42 -5.57 -18.29 15.76
N LEU A 43 -4.64 -18.96 15.09
CA LEU A 43 -4.71 -20.41 14.92
C LEU A 43 -4.13 -21.06 16.17
N THR A 44 -4.94 -21.83 16.89
CA THR A 44 -4.49 -22.61 18.05
C THR A 44 -4.35 -24.05 17.59
N TYR A 45 -3.14 -24.61 17.59
CA TYR A 45 -2.90 -26.01 17.26
C TYR A 45 -2.20 -26.69 18.44
N ASN A 46 -2.70 -27.86 18.83
CA ASN A 46 -2.03 -28.73 19.79
C ASN A 46 -0.98 -29.55 19.03
N VAL A 47 0.30 -29.41 19.39
CA VAL A 47 1.39 -30.19 18.78
C VAL A 47 1.76 -31.33 19.73
N THR A 48 1.60 -32.56 19.26
CA THR A 48 2.15 -33.77 19.87
C THR A 48 3.08 -34.45 18.86
N GLY A 49 4.38 -34.46 19.12
CA GLY A 49 5.36 -35.23 18.34
C GLY A 49 6.57 -34.39 17.92
N ALA A 50 7.76 -34.83 18.34
CA ALA A 50 9.04 -34.25 17.95
C ALA A 50 9.64 -35.09 16.81
N ASP A 51 9.62 -34.55 15.59
CA ASP A 51 10.37 -35.11 14.46
C ASP A 51 11.29 -34.01 13.89
N THR A 52 12.56 -34.35 13.73
CA THR A 52 13.62 -33.50 13.16
C THR A 52 13.58 -33.57 11.63
N TYR A 53 13.33 -32.44 10.95
CA TYR A 53 13.29 -32.34 9.49
C TYR A 53 14.47 -31.52 8.95
N ILE A 54 15.09 -32.02 7.86
CA ILE A 54 16.06 -31.28 7.05
C ILE A 54 15.28 -30.29 6.17
N VAL A 55 15.36 -29.00 6.49
CA VAL A 55 14.70 -27.92 5.74
C VAL A 55 15.47 -27.69 4.44
N SER A 56 14.88 -28.00 3.28
CA SER A 56 15.42 -27.54 1.99
C SER A 56 15.44 -26.00 1.95
N PRO A 57 16.43 -25.36 1.31
CA PRO A 57 16.47 -23.90 1.20
C PRO A 57 15.17 -23.40 0.58
N ARG A 58 14.47 -22.48 1.25
CA ARG A 58 13.26 -21.86 0.70
C ARG A 58 13.64 -21.08 -0.57
N GLN A 59 12.88 -21.30 -1.63
CA GLN A 59 13.12 -20.65 -2.92
C GLN A 59 12.58 -19.21 -2.89
N GLU A 60 13.39 -18.26 -3.37
CA GLU A 60 12.96 -16.87 -3.56
C GLU A 60 11.78 -16.79 -4.53
N CYS A 61 10.85 -15.86 -4.28
CA CYS A 61 9.79 -15.57 -5.23
C CYS A 61 10.37 -15.07 -6.56
N PRO A 62 9.79 -15.46 -7.71
CA PRO A 62 10.18 -14.92 -9.01
C PRO A 62 10.17 -13.39 -8.99
N LYS A 63 11.17 -12.76 -9.62
CA LYS A 63 11.15 -11.32 -9.80
C LYS A 63 10.03 -10.95 -10.78
N GLY A 64 9.05 -10.19 -10.30
CA GLY A 64 7.88 -9.75 -11.06
C GLY A 64 6.67 -10.68 -10.96
N ASN A 65 5.67 -10.49 -11.81
CA ASN A 65 4.46 -11.31 -11.83
C ASN A 65 4.74 -12.63 -12.58
N PRO A 66 4.68 -13.80 -11.91
CA PRO A 66 4.98 -15.08 -12.55
C PRO A 66 3.93 -15.49 -13.59
N HIS A 67 2.69 -14.97 -13.49
CA HIS A 67 1.58 -15.31 -14.36
C HIS A 67 0.72 -14.07 -14.66
N PRO A 68 1.22 -13.14 -15.50
CA PRO A 68 0.47 -11.94 -15.84
C PRO A 68 -0.80 -12.30 -16.60
N ILE A 69 -1.94 -11.79 -16.11
CA ILE A 69 -3.24 -11.86 -16.76
C ILE A 69 -3.38 -10.72 -17.78
N GLY A 70 -2.69 -9.61 -17.57
CA GLY A 70 -2.85 -8.37 -18.32
C GLY A 70 -4.02 -7.56 -17.77
N LEU A 71 -4.89 -7.11 -18.66
CA LEU A 71 -6.00 -6.21 -18.30
C LEU A 71 -7.01 -6.91 -17.37
N LEU A 72 -7.19 -6.33 -16.19
CA LEU A 72 -8.05 -6.77 -15.11
C LEU A 72 -9.44 -6.15 -15.24
N LYS A 73 -10.46 -6.94 -14.88
CA LYS A 73 -11.81 -6.43 -14.68
C LYS A 73 -11.96 -5.95 -13.24
N ILE A 74 -12.21 -4.66 -13.06
CA ILE A 74 -12.49 -4.10 -11.73
C ILE A 74 -13.94 -4.42 -11.35
N ALA A 75 -14.11 -5.03 -10.18
CA ALA A 75 -15.43 -5.37 -9.66
C ALA A 75 -16.23 -4.09 -9.38
N SER A 76 -17.50 -4.10 -9.77
CA SER A 76 -18.47 -3.03 -9.45
C SER A 76 -19.03 -3.16 -8.04
N ASP A 77 -18.99 -4.36 -7.46
CA ASP A 77 -19.64 -4.67 -6.20
C ASP A 77 -18.77 -4.22 -5.02
N VAL A 78 -19.35 -3.40 -4.15
CA VAL A 78 -18.66 -2.91 -2.95
C VAL A 78 -18.92 -3.89 -1.81
N LEU A 79 -17.92 -4.73 -1.52
CA LEU A 79 -17.97 -5.64 -0.38
C LEU A 79 -18.04 -4.87 0.95
N SER A 80 -18.72 -5.45 1.92
CA SER A 80 -18.70 -4.97 3.30
C SER A 80 -17.37 -5.32 3.99
N TRP A 81 -17.05 -4.64 5.09
CA TRP A 81 -15.84 -4.96 5.87
C TRP A 81 -15.84 -6.40 6.37
N SER A 82 -16.98 -6.95 6.81
CA SER A 82 -17.08 -8.35 7.23
C SER A 82 -16.84 -9.32 6.07
N SER A 83 -17.38 -9.02 4.89
CA SER A 83 -17.15 -9.84 3.69
C SER A 83 -15.69 -9.80 3.24
N LEU A 84 -15.02 -8.65 3.35
CA LEU A 84 -13.58 -8.55 3.07
C LEU A 84 -12.78 -9.39 4.05
N VAL A 85 -13.09 -9.32 5.35
CA VAL A 85 -12.50 -10.19 6.39
C VAL A 85 -12.67 -11.64 6.04
N GLU A 86 -13.89 -12.08 5.75
CA GLU A 86 -14.15 -13.48 5.42
C GLU A 86 -13.36 -13.92 4.18
N LYS A 87 -13.35 -13.10 3.13
CA LYS A 87 -12.64 -13.35 1.87
C LYS A 87 -11.13 -13.52 2.06
N TYR A 88 -10.51 -12.75 2.96
CA TYR A 88 -9.05 -12.68 3.06
C TYR A 88 -8.44 -13.20 4.37
N ALA A 89 -9.24 -13.41 5.42
CA ALA A 89 -8.82 -14.03 6.68
C ALA A 89 -8.98 -15.55 6.66
N SER A 90 -9.83 -16.09 5.79
CA SER A 90 -9.87 -17.53 5.57
C SER A 90 -8.61 -17.93 4.79
N SER A 91 -7.88 -18.93 5.30
CA SER A 91 -6.76 -19.57 4.63
C SER A 91 -7.24 -20.41 3.43
N SER A 92 -8.19 -19.91 2.62
CA SER A 92 -8.63 -20.60 1.42
C SER A 92 -7.45 -20.65 0.46
N LEU A 93 -7.09 -21.87 0.06
CA LEU A 93 -5.97 -22.17 -0.83
C LEU A 93 -5.79 -21.08 -1.89
N GLN A 94 -4.58 -20.52 -1.97
CA GLN A 94 -4.15 -19.82 -3.17
C GLN A 94 -4.46 -20.72 -4.38
N PRO A 95 -4.97 -20.18 -5.51
CA PRO A 95 -5.15 -20.97 -6.71
C PRO A 95 -3.88 -21.76 -6.99
N LYS A 96 -4.00 -23.06 -7.31
CA LYS A 96 -2.87 -23.88 -7.74
C LYS A 96 -2.21 -23.18 -8.93
N VAL A 97 -1.12 -22.48 -8.67
CA VAL A 97 -0.29 -21.90 -9.71
C VAL A 97 0.45 -23.05 -10.38
N LEU A 98 -0.12 -23.55 -11.47
CA LEU A 98 0.48 -24.55 -12.33
C LEU A 98 1.58 -23.87 -13.14
N LEU A 99 2.80 -23.90 -12.61
CA LEU A 99 4.00 -23.55 -13.35
C LEU A 99 4.19 -24.57 -14.49
N SER A 100 3.76 -24.21 -15.69
CA SER A 100 4.18 -24.87 -16.94
C SER A 100 4.68 -23.76 -17.88
N LYS A 101 5.80 -23.86 -18.58
CA LYS A 101 6.63 -25.03 -18.89
C LYS A 101 7.96 -24.56 -19.46
N GLY A 102 8.99 -25.41 -19.33
CA GLY A 102 10.24 -25.27 -20.06
C GLY A 102 11.18 -26.46 -19.89
N SER A 103 10.67 -27.70 -19.95
CA SER A 103 11.37 -28.98 -20.24
C SER A 103 10.42 -30.16 -19.96
N ASN A 104 10.61 -31.29 -20.64
CA ASN A 104 9.76 -32.50 -20.60
C ASN A 104 9.79 -33.24 -19.25
N TYR A 105 9.29 -32.61 -18.19
CA TYR A 105 8.99 -33.29 -16.92
C TYR A 105 7.54 -33.03 -16.55
N SER A 106 6.70 -34.08 -16.66
CA SER A 106 5.40 -34.12 -15.99
C SER A 106 5.65 -34.41 -14.51
N VAL A 107 5.79 -33.38 -13.68
CA VAL A 107 5.80 -33.56 -12.22
C VAL A 107 4.35 -33.52 -11.74
N ASN A 108 3.81 -34.67 -11.34
CA ASN A 108 2.59 -34.72 -10.55
C ASN A 108 2.88 -34.10 -9.18
N LEU A 109 2.65 -32.79 -9.05
CA LEU A 109 2.69 -32.08 -7.77
C LEU A 109 1.42 -32.42 -6.98
N THR A 110 1.46 -33.56 -6.31
CA THR A 110 0.61 -33.83 -5.16
C THR A 110 1.08 -32.90 -4.05
N LEU A 111 0.33 -31.83 -3.77
CA LEU A 111 0.55 -31.01 -2.58
C LEU A 111 0.28 -31.89 -1.36
N VAL A 112 1.32 -32.58 -0.90
CA VAL A 112 1.37 -33.13 0.45
C VAL A 112 1.53 -31.93 1.36
N VAL A 113 0.43 -31.53 2.02
CA VAL A 113 0.50 -30.62 3.15
C VAL A 113 1.30 -31.34 4.21
N ARG A 114 2.61 -31.08 4.26
CA ARG A 114 3.46 -31.50 5.38
C ARG A 114 3.06 -30.66 6.58
N ASN A 115 2.77 -31.32 7.69
CA ASN A 115 2.66 -30.71 9.01
C ASN A 115 4.05 -30.22 9.44
N ASP A 116 4.57 -29.21 8.76
CA ASP A 116 5.82 -28.58 9.13
C ASP A 116 5.56 -27.62 10.29
N SER A 117 6.13 -27.99 11.43
CA SER A 117 6.46 -27.10 12.52
C SER A 117 7.14 -25.85 11.96
N LEU A 118 6.43 -24.73 11.93
CA LEU A 118 7.00 -23.42 11.67
C LEU A 118 8.02 -23.15 12.79
N ILE A 119 9.31 -23.30 12.50
CA ILE A 119 10.37 -22.75 13.34
C ILE A 119 10.09 -21.23 13.42
N PRO A 120 9.79 -20.67 14.60
CA PRO A 120 9.59 -19.24 14.75
C PRO A 120 10.95 -18.59 14.50
N HIS A 121 11.10 -17.89 13.38
CA HIS A 121 12.18 -16.92 13.28
C HIS A 121 11.97 -15.93 14.42
N ASN A 122 13.00 -15.70 15.24
CA ASN A 122 13.05 -14.78 16.38
C ASN A 122 12.92 -13.30 15.95
N LEU A 123 11.86 -12.97 15.22
CA LEU A 123 11.35 -11.63 15.04
C LEU A 123 10.16 -11.56 16.00
N THR A 124 10.33 -10.87 17.13
CA THR A 124 9.39 -10.88 18.27
C THR A 124 7.93 -11.01 17.83
N ASP A 125 7.36 -12.19 18.07
CA ASP A 125 6.00 -12.66 17.70
C ASP A 125 4.86 -11.69 18.04
N SER A 126 5.12 -10.69 18.88
CA SER A 126 4.13 -9.69 19.26
C SER A 126 3.84 -8.67 18.15
N LEU A 127 4.81 -8.26 17.31
CA LEU A 127 4.56 -7.24 16.27
C LEU A 127 3.88 -7.80 15.02
N ILE A 128 4.19 -9.04 14.63
CA ILE A 128 3.61 -9.72 13.45
C ILE A 128 2.09 -9.87 13.59
N ASN A 129 1.58 -10.08 14.81
CA ASN A 129 0.16 -10.29 15.06
C ASN A 129 -0.70 -9.00 15.00
N TYR A 130 -0.09 -7.81 15.06
CA TYR A 130 -0.81 -6.53 15.07
C TYR A 130 -0.70 -5.73 13.76
N VAL A 131 0.11 -6.21 12.83
CA VAL A 131 0.42 -5.52 11.59
C VAL A 131 -0.17 -6.35 10.46
N GLY A 132 -1.04 -5.74 9.64
CA GLY A 132 -1.67 -6.36 8.47
C GLY A 132 -0.69 -6.65 7.34
N LEU A 133 0.31 -7.48 7.65
CA LEU A 133 1.39 -7.89 6.76
C LEU A 133 0.94 -9.14 6.03
N TRP A 134 0.65 -9.00 4.74
CA TRP A 134 0.46 -10.15 3.89
C TRP A 134 1.80 -10.62 3.33
N ARG A 135 1.99 -11.94 3.23
CA ARG A 135 3.15 -12.56 2.58
C ARG A 135 2.72 -13.79 1.79
N PRO A 136 3.38 -14.12 0.67
CA PRO A 136 3.19 -15.41 0.01
C PRO A 136 3.63 -16.56 0.94
N VAL A 137 2.96 -17.71 0.80
CA VAL A 137 3.31 -18.94 1.53
C VAL A 137 4.12 -19.92 0.68
N VAL A 138 4.19 -19.68 -0.64
CA VAL A 138 4.77 -20.60 -1.63
C VAL A 138 6.24 -20.31 -1.95
N CYS A 139 6.74 -19.14 -1.57
CA CYS A 139 8.11 -18.69 -1.81
C CYS A 139 8.48 -17.59 -0.80
N ASP A 140 9.77 -17.30 -0.69
CA ASP A 140 10.24 -16.20 0.16
C ASP A 140 10.25 -14.88 -0.64
N PRO A 141 9.50 -13.85 -0.20
CA PRO A 141 9.42 -12.58 -0.89
C PRO A 141 10.76 -11.83 -0.81
N THR A 142 11.16 -11.20 -1.92
CA THR A 142 12.44 -10.49 -2.02
C THR A 142 12.37 -9.02 -1.61
N GLU A 143 11.16 -8.47 -1.43
CA GLU A 143 10.93 -7.06 -1.10
C GLU A 143 9.70 -6.92 -0.18
N LYS A 144 9.79 -6.01 0.80
CA LYS A 144 8.69 -5.61 1.70
C LYS A 144 8.17 -4.22 1.34
N LEU A 145 6.88 -4.13 1.02
CA LEU A 145 6.23 -2.90 0.59
C LEU A 145 5.36 -2.26 1.69
N ALA A 146 5.53 -0.97 1.88
CA ALA A 146 4.57 -0.12 2.61
C ALA A 146 3.70 0.64 1.61
N ILE A 147 2.40 0.36 1.60
CA ILE A 147 1.44 1.08 0.75
C ILE A 147 0.73 2.11 1.60
N ILE A 148 1.02 3.38 1.38
CA ILE A 148 0.58 4.51 2.21
C ILE A 148 -0.52 5.25 1.48
N ILE A 149 -1.68 5.32 2.14
CA ILE A 149 -2.90 5.91 1.60
C ILE A 149 -3.31 7.10 2.46
N PRO A 150 -3.36 8.32 1.90
CA PRO A 150 -3.92 9.47 2.58
C PRO A 150 -5.44 9.37 2.54
N TYR A 151 -6.11 9.54 3.68
CA TYR A 151 -7.53 9.20 3.79
C TYR A 151 -8.33 10.19 4.64
N ARG A 152 -9.57 10.45 4.20
CA ARG A 152 -10.64 11.06 5.02
C ARG A 152 -12.00 10.79 4.38
N ASN A 153 -12.94 10.22 5.15
CA ASN A 153 -14.36 10.09 4.77
C ASN A 153 -14.62 9.45 3.38
N ARG A 154 -13.86 8.40 3.02
CA ARG A 154 -13.97 7.70 1.71
C ARG A 154 -14.17 6.19 1.86
N ASP A 155 -15.01 5.76 2.81
CA ASP A 155 -15.13 4.35 3.24
C ASP A 155 -15.44 3.39 2.07
N VAL A 156 -16.37 3.77 1.19
CA VAL A 156 -16.68 3.01 -0.03
C VAL A 156 -15.46 2.83 -0.93
N HIS A 157 -14.69 3.91 -1.15
CA HIS A 157 -13.50 3.84 -2.01
C HIS A 157 -12.43 2.97 -1.35
N LEU A 158 -12.25 3.09 -0.03
CA LEU A 158 -11.29 2.30 0.71
C LEU A 158 -11.61 0.81 0.66
N ARG A 159 -12.89 0.41 0.75
CA ARG A 159 -13.28 -1.01 0.61
C ARG A 159 -13.02 -1.53 -0.80
N MET A 160 -13.34 -0.76 -1.83
CA MET A 160 -13.01 -1.12 -3.23
C MET A 160 -11.50 -1.23 -3.44
N PHE A 161 -10.74 -0.26 -2.93
CA PHE A 161 -9.28 -0.24 -2.97
C PHE A 161 -8.69 -1.48 -2.31
N VAL A 162 -9.09 -1.76 -1.07
CA VAL A 162 -8.57 -2.90 -0.31
C VAL A 162 -8.87 -4.21 -1.02
N ASP A 163 -10.09 -4.38 -1.55
CA ASP A 163 -10.43 -5.60 -2.29
C ASP A 163 -9.57 -5.80 -3.54
N HIS A 164 -9.49 -4.75 -4.35
CA HIS A 164 -8.78 -4.77 -5.62
C HIS A 164 -7.28 -4.95 -5.40
N MET A 165 -6.68 -4.14 -4.52
CA MET A 165 -5.25 -4.15 -4.26
C MET A 165 -4.79 -5.44 -3.57
N HIS A 166 -5.60 -6.02 -2.68
CA HIS A 166 -5.24 -7.32 -2.12
C HIS A 166 -5.15 -8.39 -3.20
N THR A 167 -6.10 -8.47 -4.12
CA THR A 167 -6.04 -9.43 -5.22
C THR A 167 -4.84 -9.15 -6.12
N PHE A 168 -4.66 -7.90 -6.51
CA PHE A 168 -3.59 -7.43 -7.40
C PHE A 168 -2.19 -7.77 -6.88
N LEU A 169 -1.88 -7.41 -5.64
CA LEU A 169 -0.54 -7.56 -5.06
C LEU A 169 -0.22 -9.03 -4.72
N ARG A 170 -1.25 -9.83 -4.39
CA ARG A 170 -1.08 -11.28 -4.15
C ARG A 170 -0.69 -12.01 -5.42
N ASN A 171 -1.24 -11.63 -6.57
CA ASN A 171 -0.86 -12.19 -7.87
C ASN A 171 0.61 -11.89 -8.22
N GLN A 172 1.15 -10.77 -7.72
CA GLN A 172 2.56 -10.41 -7.87
C GLN A 172 3.47 -11.06 -6.80
N LEU A 173 2.92 -11.89 -5.89
CA LEU A 173 3.65 -12.55 -4.80
C LEU A 173 4.44 -11.59 -3.90
N LEU A 174 3.94 -10.37 -3.70
CA LEU A 174 4.61 -9.33 -2.92
C LEU A 174 4.33 -9.46 -1.43
N MET A 175 5.29 -9.13 -0.58
CA MET A 175 5.05 -8.93 0.84
C MET A 175 4.71 -7.47 1.10
N TYR A 176 3.57 -7.18 1.70
CA TYR A 176 3.12 -5.80 1.86
C TYR A 176 2.25 -5.55 3.08
N THR A 177 2.22 -4.29 3.50
CA THR A 177 1.27 -3.75 4.48
C THR A 177 0.60 -2.50 3.91
N ILE A 178 -0.72 -2.40 4.05
CA ILE A 178 -1.49 -1.20 3.67
C ILE A 178 -1.69 -0.31 4.90
N PHE A 179 -1.17 0.92 4.82
CA PHE A 179 -1.26 1.96 5.83
C PHE A 179 -2.29 3.02 5.41
N VAL A 180 -3.41 3.08 6.12
CA VAL A 180 -4.43 4.11 5.91
C VAL A 180 -4.19 5.25 6.90
N VAL A 181 -3.76 6.40 6.40
CA VAL A 181 -3.42 7.58 7.22
C VAL A 181 -4.60 8.55 7.20
N ASN A 182 -5.40 8.52 8.27
CA ASN A 182 -6.63 9.30 8.36
C ASN A 182 -6.40 10.71 8.92
N GLN A 183 -6.81 11.75 8.19
CA GLN A 183 -6.85 13.11 8.71
C GLN A 183 -8.12 13.34 9.54
N ALA A 184 -7.94 13.52 10.84
CA ALA A 184 -9.02 13.92 11.74
C ALA A 184 -9.39 15.41 11.58
N GLY A 185 -10.60 15.76 12.00
CA GLY A 185 -11.08 17.14 12.00
C GLY A 185 -11.63 17.61 10.64
N THR A 186 -11.87 18.92 10.56
CA THR A 186 -12.59 19.58 9.45
C THR A 186 -11.74 20.57 8.65
N THR A 187 -10.43 20.65 8.95
CA THR A 187 -9.49 21.49 8.19
C THR A 187 -9.37 21.04 6.74
N TYR A 188 -8.78 21.85 5.86
CA TYR A 188 -8.51 21.40 4.50
C TYR A 188 -7.62 20.16 4.48
N PHE A 189 -7.93 19.26 3.55
CA PHE A 189 -7.18 18.03 3.40
C PHE A 189 -5.73 18.35 3.00
N ASN A 190 -4.76 17.68 3.61
CA ASN A 190 -3.36 17.82 3.25
C ASN A 190 -2.80 16.44 2.89
N ARG A 191 -2.91 16.11 1.60
CA ARG A 191 -2.51 14.81 1.05
C ARG A 191 -1.03 14.52 1.32
N ALA A 192 -0.14 15.43 0.90
CA ALA A 192 1.30 15.30 1.04
C ALA A 192 1.76 15.09 2.50
N LEU A 193 1.18 15.84 3.44
CA LEU A 193 1.50 15.71 4.85
C LEU A 193 1.14 14.30 5.37
N LEU A 194 -0.04 13.79 5.02
CA LEU A 194 -0.46 12.44 5.43
C LEU A 194 0.46 11.35 4.84
N LEU A 195 0.93 11.52 3.61
CA LEU A 195 1.90 10.60 2.99
C LEU A 195 3.23 10.61 3.75
N ASN A 196 3.75 11.78 4.13
CA ASN A 196 4.94 11.89 4.98
C ASN A 196 4.75 11.23 6.35
N VAL A 197 3.59 11.45 6.99
CA VAL A 197 3.26 10.80 8.27
C VAL A 197 3.24 9.28 8.11
N GLY A 198 2.61 8.76 7.05
CA GLY A 198 2.59 7.32 6.77
C GLY A 198 3.99 6.73 6.56
N PHE A 199 4.88 7.47 5.89
CA PHE A 199 6.28 7.06 5.73
C PHE A 199 6.98 6.93 7.08
N ILE A 200 6.86 7.93 7.96
CA ILE A 200 7.50 7.91 9.28
C ILE A 200 6.92 6.80 10.16
N GLU A 201 5.60 6.65 10.19
CA GLU A 201 4.92 5.70 11.08
C GLU A 201 5.06 4.25 10.62
N SER A 202 5.07 3.99 9.32
CA SER A 202 5.29 2.63 8.79
C SER A 202 6.66 2.08 9.17
N LYS A 203 7.69 2.92 9.30
CA LYS A 203 9.02 2.49 9.75
C LYS A 203 9.07 1.98 11.19
N ARG A 204 8.07 2.31 12.02
CA ARG A 204 7.95 1.76 13.38
C ARG A 204 7.39 0.34 13.41
N VAL A 205 6.84 -0.09 12.28
CA VAL A 205 6.14 -1.35 12.13
C VAL A 205 7.08 -2.43 11.59
N ALA A 206 7.84 -2.11 10.54
CA ALA A 206 8.84 -2.98 9.97
C ALA A 206 9.86 -2.18 9.14
N ASN A 207 10.97 -2.81 8.82
CA ASN A 207 11.89 -2.31 7.80
C ASN A 207 11.32 -2.67 6.42
N PHE A 208 10.70 -1.68 5.77
CA PHE A 208 10.19 -1.77 4.41
C PHE A 208 11.26 -1.35 3.42
N ASP A 209 11.36 -2.08 2.32
CA ASP A 209 12.33 -1.83 1.26
C ASP A 209 11.79 -0.81 0.24
N CYS A 210 10.46 -0.77 0.08
CA CYS A 210 9.76 0.05 -0.89
C CYS A 210 8.52 0.72 -0.31
N PHE A 211 8.33 1.99 -0.63
CA PHE A 211 7.21 2.81 -0.19
C PHE A 211 6.38 3.22 -1.40
N ILE A 212 5.12 2.80 -1.41
CA ILE A 212 4.13 3.14 -2.44
C ILE A 212 3.18 4.17 -1.85
N PHE A 213 3.20 5.40 -2.38
CA PHE A 213 2.26 6.45 -2.00
C PHE A 213 1.09 6.44 -2.98
N HIS A 214 -0.13 6.29 -2.49
CA HIS A 214 -1.24 5.90 -3.35
C HIS A 214 -2.56 6.60 -3.00
N ASP A 215 -3.24 7.15 -3.99
CA ASP A 215 -4.60 7.65 -3.83
C ASP A 215 -5.60 6.51 -3.68
N VAL A 216 -6.53 6.64 -2.74
CA VAL A 216 -7.52 5.60 -2.41
C VAL A 216 -8.52 5.33 -3.55
N ASP A 217 -8.63 6.25 -4.51
CA ASP A 217 -9.58 6.20 -5.61
C ASP A 217 -8.96 5.75 -6.94
N LEU A 218 -7.70 5.37 -6.97
CA LEU A 218 -7.02 4.86 -8.16
C LEU A 218 -6.84 3.35 -8.05
N LEU A 219 -7.27 2.61 -9.07
CA LEU A 219 -7.18 1.15 -9.13
C LEU A 219 -6.39 0.73 -10.39
N PRO A 220 -5.27 0.01 -10.27
CA PRO A 220 -4.49 -0.44 -11.44
C PRO A 220 -5.31 -1.42 -12.28
N GLU A 221 -5.33 -1.24 -13.59
CA GLU A 221 -6.10 -2.07 -14.53
C GLU A 221 -5.26 -3.18 -15.15
N ASP A 222 -3.94 -3.25 -14.97
CA ASP A 222 -3.11 -4.29 -15.61
C ASP A 222 -2.07 -4.84 -14.64
N ASP A 223 -2.06 -6.16 -14.43
CA ASP A 223 -1.17 -6.82 -13.46
C ASP A 223 0.28 -6.98 -13.94
N ARG A 224 0.60 -6.51 -15.15
CA ARG A 224 1.96 -6.28 -15.63
C ARG A 224 2.53 -4.96 -15.09
N ASN A 225 1.70 -4.08 -14.52
CA ASN A 225 2.17 -2.90 -13.79
C ASN A 225 2.70 -3.34 -12.42
N LEU A 226 3.97 -3.72 -12.38
CA LEU A 226 4.57 -4.27 -11.17
C LEU A 226 4.73 -3.20 -10.09
N TYR A 227 4.23 -3.49 -8.89
CA TYR A 227 4.42 -2.65 -7.71
C TYR A 227 5.73 -3.06 -7.06
N HIS A 228 6.79 -2.33 -7.37
CA HIS A 228 8.11 -2.49 -6.77
C HIS A 228 8.91 -1.21 -6.95
N CYS A 229 9.94 -1.04 -6.15
CA CYS A 229 10.86 0.08 -6.29
C CYS A 229 11.98 -0.25 -7.27
N THR A 230 12.64 0.79 -7.78
CA THR A 230 13.81 0.65 -8.66
C THR A 230 14.91 1.61 -8.22
N ASN A 231 16.00 1.69 -8.98
CA ASN A 231 17.04 2.69 -8.79
C ASN A 231 16.58 4.14 -9.06
N GLN A 232 15.41 4.33 -9.67
CA GLN A 232 14.77 5.62 -9.91
C GLN A 232 13.36 5.64 -9.31
N PRO A 233 12.86 6.80 -8.82
CA PRO A 233 11.46 6.95 -8.43
C PRO A 233 10.51 6.58 -9.56
N ARG A 234 9.47 5.82 -9.25
CA ARG A 234 8.55 5.27 -10.25
C ARG A 234 7.19 5.95 -10.16
N HIS A 235 6.67 6.37 -11.31
CA HIS A 235 5.27 6.78 -11.44
C HIS A 235 4.46 5.58 -11.93
N LEU A 236 3.53 5.12 -11.09
CA LEU A 236 2.71 3.95 -11.34
C LEU A 236 1.46 4.32 -12.14
N SER A 237 0.79 5.43 -11.82
CA SER A 237 -0.49 5.85 -12.42
C SER A 237 -0.36 6.73 -13.66
N VAL A 238 0.27 6.21 -14.71
CA VAL A 238 0.59 6.95 -15.94
C VAL A 238 -0.66 7.28 -16.76
N ALA A 239 -1.53 6.29 -16.98
CA ALA A 239 -2.67 6.37 -17.89
C ALA A 239 -3.98 6.18 -17.10
N VAL A 240 -4.54 7.28 -16.56
CA VAL A 240 -5.79 7.22 -15.80
C VAL A 240 -6.99 7.46 -16.73
N ASP A 241 -8.07 6.70 -16.55
CA ASP A 241 -9.29 6.76 -17.36
C ASP A 241 -9.91 8.16 -17.44
N LYS A 242 -9.89 8.90 -16.32
CA LYS A 242 -10.32 10.31 -16.24
C LYS A 242 -9.59 11.23 -17.24
N PHE A 243 -8.36 10.87 -17.62
CA PHE A 243 -7.54 11.59 -18.59
C PHE A 243 -7.46 10.84 -19.93
N ASN A 244 -8.50 10.07 -20.26
CA ASN A 244 -8.58 9.26 -21.49
C ASN A 244 -7.40 8.31 -21.66
N TYR A 245 -6.86 7.78 -20.56
CA TYR A 245 -5.69 6.89 -20.55
C TYR A 245 -4.45 7.51 -21.19
N ARG A 246 -4.27 8.83 -21.03
CA ARG A 246 -3.08 9.57 -21.46
C ARG A 246 -2.41 10.23 -20.27
N LEU A 247 -1.09 10.35 -20.33
CA LEU A 247 -0.34 11.16 -19.38
C LEU A 247 -0.72 12.65 -19.54
N PRO A 248 -1.26 13.33 -18.52
CA PRO A 248 -1.72 14.73 -18.68
C PRO A 248 -0.62 15.71 -19.10
N TYR A 249 0.58 15.55 -18.53
CA TYR A 249 1.79 16.31 -18.86
C TYR A 249 3.03 15.57 -18.33
N LEU A 250 4.21 15.82 -18.91
CA LEU A 250 5.42 15.02 -18.62
C LEU A 250 5.87 15.07 -17.15
N ALA A 251 5.68 16.20 -16.49
CA ALA A 251 6.07 16.43 -15.10
C ALA A 251 5.11 15.83 -14.06
N ILE A 252 3.93 15.33 -14.46
CA ILE A 252 2.95 14.82 -13.50
C ILE A 252 3.51 13.62 -12.73
N PHE A 253 3.41 13.69 -11.40
CA PHE A 253 3.95 12.70 -10.49
C PHE A 253 3.04 12.46 -9.27
N GLY A 254 1.73 12.54 -9.51
CA GLY A 254 0.67 12.31 -8.54
C GLY A 254 0.04 10.92 -8.65
N GLY A 255 -1.09 10.71 -7.97
CA GLY A 255 -1.82 9.45 -8.03
C GLY A 255 -1.17 8.32 -7.24
N ALA A 256 -0.34 7.53 -7.91
CA ALA A 256 0.42 6.42 -7.34
C ALA A 256 1.90 6.50 -7.74
N VAL A 257 2.80 6.57 -6.76
CA VAL A 257 4.25 6.64 -6.97
C VAL A 257 5.00 5.72 -6.00
N ALA A 258 6.19 5.27 -6.40
CA ALA A 258 7.04 4.39 -5.60
C ALA A 258 8.44 4.99 -5.38
N PHE A 259 8.94 4.84 -4.16
CA PHE A 259 10.26 5.26 -3.73
C PHE A 259 10.90 4.21 -2.82
N THR A 260 12.21 3.98 -2.98
CA THR A 260 13.00 3.38 -1.90
C THR A 260 13.07 4.34 -0.72
N GLU A 261 13.38 3.82 0.47
CA GLU A 261 13.60 4.67 1.64
C GLU A 261 14.63 5.77 1.36
N GLU A 262 15.77 5.38 0.78
CA GLU A 262 16.88 6.27 0.46
C GLU A 262 16.44 7.39 -0.50
N GLN A 263 15.72 7.04 -1.57
CA GLN A 263 15.24 8.04 -2.53
C GLN A 263 14.31 9.04 -1.85
N PHE A 264 13.35 8.55 -1.06
CA PHE A 264 12.36 9.42 -0.41
C PHE A 264 13.00 10.35 0.62
N VAL A 265 13.94 9.84 1.41
CA VAL A 265 14.72 10.65 2.35
C VAL A 265 15.57 11.68 1.61
N LYS A 266 16.24 11.28 0.53
CA LYS A 266 17.13 12.16 -0.24
C LYS A 266 16.40 13.33 -0.88
N VAL A 267 15.17 13.13 -1.37
CA VAL A 267 14.34 14.23 -1.91
C VAL A 267 13.65 15.08 -0.84
N GLY A 268 13.81 14.71 0.45
CA GLY A 268 13.20 15.41 1.58
C GLY A 268 11.69 15.19 1.71
N GLY A 269 11.17 14.07 1.19
CA GLY A 269 9.74 13.74 1.18
C GLY A 269 8.86 14.74 0.42
N PHE A 270 7.55 14.69 0.68
CA PHE A 270 6.60 15.66 0.12
C PHE A 270 6.66 17.01 0.89
N SER A 271 6.21 18.10 0.25
CA SER A 271 6.00 19.37 0.95
C SER A 271 4.75 19.34 1.82
N ASN A 272 4.89 19.70 3.10
CA ASN A 272 3.76 19.79 4.05
C ASN A 272 2.88 21.05 3.85
N LYS A 273 3.19 21.92 2.89
CA LYS A 273 2.53 23.23 2.74
C LYS A 273 1.20 23.19 1.99
N TYR A 274 0.93 22.09 1.27
CA TYR A 274 -0.21 22.05 0.35
C TYR A 274 -1.50 21.61 1.06
N PHE A 275 -2.27 22.59 1.52
CA PHE A 275 -3.62 22.39 2.03
C PHE A 275 -4.66 22.67 0.93
N GLY A 276 -5.54 21.69 0.68
CA GLY A 276 -6.41 21.70 -0.49
C GLY A 276 -5.86 20.84 -1.63
N TRP A 277 -6.47 20.94 -2.80
CA TRP A 277 -6.16 20.12 -3.95
C TRP A 277 -5.11 20.77 -4.86
N GLY A 278 -4.03 20.02 -5.12
CA GLY A 278 -3.08 20.23 -6.21
C GLY A 278 -1.78 20.94 -5.84
N GLY A 279 -0.75 20.68 -6.64
CA GLY A 279 0.58 21.31 -6.60
C GLY A 279 1.61 20.53 -5.80
N GLU A 280 1.19 19.64 -4.91
CA GLU A 280 2.12 18.90 -4.05
C GLU A 280 2.88 17.79 -4.79
N ASP A 281 2.27 17.25 -5.85
CA ASP A 281 2.86 16.26 -6.75
C ASP A 281 3.84 16.88 -7.74
N ASP A 282 3.54 18.09 -8.25
CA ASP A 282 4.47 18.87 -9.07
C ASP A 282 5.69 19.33 -8.26
N ASP A 283 5.48 19.75 -7.00
CA ASP A 283 6.57 20.06 -6.05
C ASP A 283 7.46 18.83 -5.80
N LEU A 284 6.85 17.65 -5.63
CA LEU A 284 7.61 16.41 -5.48
C LEU A 284 8.41 16.09 -6.74
N TYR A 285 7.82 16.25 -7.94
CA TYR A 285 8.55 16.05 -9.19
C TYR A 285 9.77 16.99 -9.28
N ALA A 286 9.61 18.26 -8.94
CA ALA A 286 10.71 19.22 -8.93
C ALA A 286 11.85 18.79 -7.98
N ARG A 287 11.52 18.26 -6.79
CA ARG A 287 12.51 17.71 -5.85
C ARG A 287 13.23 16.48 -6.42
N VAL A 288 12.50 15.57 -7.06
CA VAL A 288 13.09 14.39 -7.72
C VAL A 288 14.13 14.82 -8.73
N VAL A 289 13.79 15.75 -9.62
CA VAL A 289 14.71 16.28 -10.64
C VAL A 289 15.89 17.01 -10.01
N TYR A 290 15.64 17.87 -9.01
CA TYR A 290 16.69 18.62 -8.29
C TYR A 290 17.75 17.69 -7.67
N HIS A 291 17.34 16.51 -7.20
CA HIS A 291 18.25 15.51 -6.63
C HIS A 291 18.83 14.52 -7.65
N ASN A 292 18.81 14.87 -8.95
CA ASN A 292 19.34 14.10 -10.08
C ASN A 292 18.69 12.72 -10.25
N TYR A 293 17.44 12.58 -9.82
CA TYR A 293 16.63 11.43 -10.17
C TYR A 293 15.79 11.74 -11.41
N SER A 294 15.48 10.68 -12.15
CA SER A 294 14.54 10.67 -13.26
C SER A 294 13.29 9.89 -12.83
N VAL A 295 12.14 10.23 -13.42
CA VAL A 295 10.91 9.45 -13.19
C VAL A 295 10.82 8.33 -14.21
N ILE A 296 10.75 7.09 -13.73
CA ILE A 296 10.50 5.94 -14.60
C ILE A 296 9.01 5.58 -14.63
N ARG A 297 8.56 5.13 -15.81
CA ARG A 297 7.16 4.81 -16.10
C ARG A 297 7.09 3.52 -16.89
N TYR A 298 6.08 2.70 -16.62
CA TYR A 298 5.69 1.69 -17.61
C TYR A 298 4.97 2.38 -18.78
N PRO A 299 4.94 1.74 -19.96
CA PRO A 299 4.12 2.20 -21.09
C PRO A 299 2.65 2.42 -20.71
N GLU A 300 1.97 3.34 -21.39
CA GLU A 300 0.56 3.72 -21.09
C GLU A 300 -0.39 2.52 -21.16
N GLU A 301 -0.10 1.53 -21.99
CA GLU A 301 -0.89 0.30 -22.13
C GLU A 301 -0.80 -0.64 -20.91
N ILE A 302 0.24 -0.51 -20.09
CA ILE A 302 0.45 -1.29 -18.87
C ILE A 302 0.08 -0.47 -17.63
N ALA A 303 0.52 0.80 -17.55
CA ALA A 303 0.29 1.66 -16.39
C ALA A 303 -1.11 2.32 -16.40
N ARG A 304 -2.14 1.53 -16.75
CA ARG A 304 -3.53 1.96 -16.80
C ARG A 304 -4.18 1.93 -15.43
N TYR A 305 -4.98 2.96 -15.12
CA TYR A 305 -5.74 3.07 -13.88
C TYR A 305 -7.17 3.49 -14.13
N LYS A 306 -8.06 2.92 -13.33
CA LYS A 306 -9.43 3.38 -13.17
C LYS A 306 -9.52 4.32 -11.97
N MET A 307 -10.09 5.50 -12.16
CA MET A 307 -10.49 6.36 -11.06
C MET A 307 -11.91 6.02 -10.61
N ILE A 308 -12.08 5.73 -9.32
CA ILE A 308 -13.39 5.59 -8.68
C ILE A 308 -14.08 6.95 -8.74
N SER A 309 -15.23 6.98 -9.42
CA SER A 309 -15.96 8.22 -9.65
C SER A 309 -16.49 8.82 -8.35
N HIS A 310 -16.29 10.12 -8.18
CA HIS A 310 -16.72 10.85 -7.00
C HIS A 310 -16.95 12.32 -7.32
N LYS A 311 -17.80 12.98 -6.52
CA LYS A 311 -17.94 14.45 -6.56
C LYS A 311 -16.74 15.08 -5.88
N LYS A 312 -16.30 16.24 -6.37
CA LYS A 312 -15.27 17.04 -5.71
C LYS A 312 -15.68 17.32 -4.27
N ASP A 313 -14.77 17.07 -3.33
CA ASP A 313 -15.02 17.31 -1.90
C ASP A 313 -15.06 18.83 -1.65
N PRO A 314 -16.16 19.39 -1.13
CA PRO A 314 -16.23 20.82 -0.78
C PRO A 314 -15.17 21.24 0.25
N ASN A 315 -14.70 20.32 1.08
CA ASN A 315 -13.64 20.55 2.07
C ASN A 315 -12.22 20.33 1.52
N ASN A 316 -12.09 20.21 0.20
CA ASN A 316 -10.83 20.13 -0.53
C ASN A 316 -10.84 21.12 -1.72
N PRO A 317 -10.87 22.44 -1.46
CA PRO A 317 -10.81 23.46 -2.51
C PRO A 317 -9.46 23.41 -3.23
N ASP A 318 -9.37 24.06 -4.40
CA ASP A 318 -8.08 24.19 -5.09
C ASP A 318 -7.10 24.95 -4.19
N ASN A 319 -5.89 24.41 -4.05
CA ASN A 319 -4.83 25.14 -3.37
C ASN A 319 -4.44 26.36 -4.23
N PRO A 320 -4.39 27.58 -3.67
CA PRO A 320 -3.96 28.77 -4.40
C PRO A 320 -2.57 28.65 -5.06
N GLU A 321 -1.69 27.84 -4.46
CA GLU A 321 -0.30 27.64 -4.90
C GLU A 321 -0.14 26.48 -5.91
N ARG A 322 -1.22 25.85 -6.36
CA ARG A 322 -1.17 24.64 -7.20
C ARG A 322 -0.51 24.80 -8.57
N HIS A 323 -0.27 26.04 -9.01
CA HIS A 323 0.33 26.36 -10.31
C HIS A 323 1.74 26.94 -10.21
N LEU A 324 2.33 26.98 -9.01
CA LEU A 324 3.68 27.53 -8.82
C LEU A 324 4.72 26.80 -9.67
N TRP A 325 4.59 25.49 -9.84
CA TRP A 325 5.56 24.66 -10.56
C TRP A 325 5.24 24.46 -12.05
N THR A 326 3.99 24.69 -12.48
CA THR A 326 3.61 24.56 -13.88
C THR A 326 4.19 25.65 -14.77
N ASN A 327 4.44 26.85 -14.22
CA ASN A 327 4.98 27.98 -14.99
C ASN A 327 6.51 27.97 -15.15
N HIS A 328 7.22 27.16 -14.35
CA HIS A 328 8.69 27.06 -14.40
C HIS A 328 9.20 25.87 -15.24
N LEU A 329 8.29 25.02 -15.72
CA LEU A 329 8.61 23.83 -16.52
C LEU A 329 8.18 23.96 -17.99
N SER A 330 7.68 25.14 -18.38
CA SER A 330 7.25 25.48 -19.74
C SER A 330 8.25 26.36 -20.52
N GLU A 331 9.48 26.52 -20.03
CA GLU A 331 10.59 27.18 -20.74
C GLU A 331 11.64 26.18 -21.20
#